data_AF-A0A3Q2CN81-F1
#
_entry.id   AF-A0A3Q2CN81-F1
#
_cell.length_a   1.000
_cell.length_b   1.000
_cell.length_c   1.000
_cell.angle_alpha   90.00
_cell.angle_beta   90.00
_cell.angle_gamma   90.00
#
_symmetry.space_group_name_H-M   'P 1'
#
loop_
_entity.id
_entity.type
_entity.pdbx_description
1 polymer ?
#
loop_
_entity_poly.entity_id
_entity_poly.type
_entity_poly.pdbx_seq_one_letter_code
_entity_poly.pdbx_strand_id
1 'polypeptide(L)'
;ELSCSVRALQQDVNKLKSLNKSLRKENQSLKEQLNTARNMENVRGRSLRPSCDAEFARALKVFYHSMTSVKGHLQRLRRHRPSEESDLLGLRLFMDEQCRLLRDFSELLEESVSKLKQDVAAIVRRKRERSGIWS
;
A
#
# COMPACT_ATOMS: atom_id res chain seq x y z
N GLU A 1 36.90 42.28 41.71
CA GLU A 1 36.59 41.66 40.41
C GLU A 1 35.55 40.54 40.51
N LEU A 2 35.70 39.55 41.40
CA LEU A 2 34.77 38.43 41.59
C LEU A 2 33.29 38.84 41.82
N SER A 3 33.03 39.89 42.60
CA SER A 3 31.66 40.38 42.86
C SER A 3 30.94 40.90 41.61
N CYS A 4 31.67 41.52 40.67
CA CYS A 4 31.11 41.96 39.40
C CYS A 4 30.79 40.77 38.48
N SER A 5 31.66 39.76 38.46
CA SER A 5 31.46 38.52 37.69
C SER A 5 30.24 37.72 38.18
N VAL A 6 30.07 37.59 39.50
CA VAL A 6 28.89 36.94 40.10
C VAL A 6 27.60 37.67 39.74
N ARG A 7 27.63 39.01 39.74
CA ARG A 7 26.47 39.83 39.36
C ARG A 7 26.11 39.66 37.87
N ALA A 8 27.10 39.59 36.99
CA ALA A 8 26.89 39.36 35.56
C ALA A 8 26.28 37.97 35.30
N LEU A 9 26.83 36.91 35.91
CA LEU A 9 26.28 35.56 35.80
C LEU A 9 24.85 35.47 36.34
N GLN A 10 24.53 36.16 37.43
CA GLN A 10 23.18 36.20 37.98
C GLN A 10 22.17 36.87 37.03
N GLN A 11 22.59 37.93 36.32
CA GLN A 11 21.78 38.57 35.30
C GLN A 11 21.52 37.64 34.11
N ASP A 12 22.53 36.89 33.67
CA ASP A 12 22.40 35.97 32.54
C ASP A 12 21.54 34.75 32.87
N VAL A 13 21.63 34.22 34.10
CA VAL A 13 20.70 33.18 34.59
C VAL A 13 19.26 33.68 34.58
N ASN A 14 19.02 34.93 34.97
CA ASN A 14 17.68 35.51 34.97
C ASN A 14 17.14 35.72 33.53
N LYS A 15 17.99 36.13 32.58
CA LYS A 15 17.64 36.21 31.15
C LYS A 15 17.34 34.83 30.56
N LEU A 16 18.15 33.82 30.87
CA LEU A 16 17.92 32.45 30.40
C LEU A 16 16.61 31.88 30.96
N LYS A 17 16.28 32.16 32.22
CA LYS A 17 14.99 31.76 32.82
C LYS A 17 13.81 32.41 32.11
N SER A 18 13.89 33.70 31.77
CA SER A 18 12.79 34.39 31.06
C SER A 18 12.63 33.86 29.63
N LEU A 19 13.74 33.65 28.91
CA LEU A 19 13.73 33.06 27.56
C LEU A 19 13.16 31.64 27.57
N ASN A 20 13.58 30.80 28.52
CA ASN A 20 13.07 29.42 28.62
C ASN A 20 11.55 29.41 28.92
N LYS A 21 11.07 30.32 29.77
CA LYS A 21 9.63 30.51 30.01
C LYS A 21 8.89 30.90 28.73
N SER A 22 9.46 31.77 27.89
CA SER A 22 8.88 32.15 26.60
C SER A 22 8.85 30.97 25.63
N LEU A 23 9.95 30.25 25.47
CA LEU A 23 10.04 29.06 24.59
C LEU A 23 9.09 27.94 25.02
N ARG A 24 8.83 27.77 26.32
CA ARG A 24 7.83 26.80 26.79
C ARG A 24 6.41 27.19 26.39
N LYS A 25 6.07 28.48 26.44
CA LYS A 25 4.78 28.98 25.97
C LYS A 25 4.62 28.81 24.46
N GLU A 26 5.65 29.13 23.70
CA GLU A 26 5.66 28.93 22.24
C GLU A 26 5.56 27.45 21.88
N ASN A 27 6.32 26.57 22.55
CA ASN A 27 6.19 25.13 22.38
C ASN A 27 4.79 24.61 22.69
N GLN A 28 4.15 25.14 23.74
CA GLN A 28 2.79 24.77 24.08
C GLN A 28 1.81 25.22 22.98
N SER A 29 1.94 26.46 22.49
CA SER A 29 1.16 26.98 21.37
C SER A 29 1.39 26.17 20.09
N LEU A 30 2.63 25.80 19.78
CA LEU A 30 2.97 24.99 18.60
C LEU A 30 2.41 23.56 18.71
N LYS A 31 2.42 22.97 19.91
CA LYS A 31 1.76 21.67 20.17
C LYS A 31 0.26 21.75 20.00
N GLU A 32 -0.37 22.83 20.48
CA GLU A 32 -1.80 23.07 20.29
C GLU A 32 -2.13 23.27 18.81
N GLN A 33 -1.34 24.06 18.09
CA GLN A 33 -1.47 24.25 16.64
C GLN A 33 -1.32 22.94 15.87
N LEU A 34 -0.33 22.10 16.22
CA LEU A 34 -0.15 20.76 15.64
C LEU A 34 -1.34 19.84 15.92
N ASN A 35 -1.89 19.87 17.13
CA ASN A 35 -3.07 19.09 17.48
C ASN A 35 -4.31 19.58 16.71
N THR A 36 -4.50 20.89 16.55
CA THR A 36 -5.56 21.42 15.69
C THR A 36 -5.35 21.11 14.22
N ALA A 37 -4.12 21.15 13.71
CA ALA A 37 -3.80 20.77 12.33
C ALA A 37 -4.09 19.28 12.08
N ARG A 38 -3.72 18.40 13.03
CA ARG A 38 -4.02 16.96 12.99
C ARG A 38 -5.53 16.69 13.04
N ASN A 39 -6.28 17.47 13.81
CA ASN A 39 -7.74 17.37 13.86
C ASN A 39 -8.43 17.96 12.61
N MET A 40 -7.86 19.01 12.01
CA MET A 40 -8.33 19.58 10.74
C MET A 40 -7.97 18.70 9.54
N GLU A 41 -6.89 17.91 9.61
CA GLU A 41 -6.57 16.86 8.63
C GLU A 41 -7.66 15.78 8.62
N ASN A 42 -8.23 15.45 9.79
CA ASN A 42 -9.36 14.52 9.90
C ASN A 42 -10.70 15.09 9.36
N VAL A 43 -10.88 16.42 9.34
CA VAL A 43 -12.16 17.07 8.97
C VAL A 43 -12.14 17.67 7.55
N ARG A 44 -10.97 18.08 7.04
CA ARG A 44 -10.85 18.80 5.75
C ARG A 44 -10.04 18.04 4.69
N GLY A 45 -9.42 16.92 5.05
CA GLY A 45 -8.55 16.16 4.16
C GLY A 45 -9.06 14.75 3.91
N ARG A 46 -9.66 14.52 2.73
CA ARG A 46 -9.47 13.24 2.05
C ARG A 46 -7.97 12.94 2.10
N SER A 47 -7.59 11.90 2.83
CA SER A 47 -6.23 11.40 2.87
C SER A 47 -5.66 11.40 1.45
N LEU A 48 -4.49 12.00 1.23
CA LEU A 48 -3.72 11.86 -0.01
C LEU A 48 -3.49 10.37 -0.35
N ARG A 49 -3.69 9.48 0.63
CA ARG A 49 -3.69 8.04 0.48
C ARG A 49 -5.10 7.55 0.13
N PRO A 50 -5.27 6.75 -0.94
CA PRO A 50 -6.55 6.15 -1.28
C PRO A 50 -7.19 5.41 -0.10
N SER A 51 -8.52 5.47 0.02
CA SER A 51 -9.27 4.67 1.00
C SER A 51 -9.05 3.18 0.77
N CYS A 52 -9.24 2.35 1.81
CA CYS A 52 -9.14 0.90 1.66
C CYS A 52 -10.09 0.37 0.58
N ASP A 53 -11.27 0.97 0.42
CA ASP A 53 -12.22 0.62 -0.63
C ASP A 53 -11.70 1.00 -2.02
N ALA A 54 -11.03 2.15 -2.16
CA ALA A 54 -10.39 2.54 -3.41
C ALA A 54 -9.19 1.63 -3.74
N GLU A 55 -8.41 1.21 -2.74
CA GLU A 55 -7.35 0.20 -2.90
C GLU A 55 -7.93 -1.16 -3.33
N PHE A 56 -9.04 -1.58 -2.72
CA PHE A 56 -9.72 -2.83 -3.06
C PHE A 56 -10.31 -2.79 -4.46
N ALA A 57 -10.98 -1.71 -4.85
CA ALA A 57 -11.50 -1.53 -6.21
C ALA A 57 -10.38 -1.59 -7.27
N ARG A 58 -9.20 -1.04 -6.98
CA ARG A 58 -8.03 -1.17 -7.87
C ARG A 58 -7.52 -2.59 -7.96
N ALA A 59 -7.37 -3.29 -6.82
CA ALA A 59 -6.95 -4.70 -6.80
C ALA A 59 -7.92 -5.59 -7.60
N LEU A 60 -9.24 -5.38 -7.42
CA LEU A 60 -10.26 -6.06 -8.22
C LEU A 60 -10.16 -5.73 -9.71
N LYS A 61 -9.98 -4.46 -10.09
CA LYS A 61 -9.83 -4.08 -11.50
C LYS A 61 -8.65 -4.79 -12.15
N VAL A 62 -7.50 -4.85 -11.47
CA VAL A 62 -6.31 -5.56 -11.94
C VAL A 62 -6.58 -7.06 -12.05
N PHE A 63 -7.22 -7.65 -11.03
CA PHE A 63 -7.62 -9.07 -11.07
C PHE A 63 -8.53 -9.39 -12.25
N TYR A 64 -9.59 -8.60 -12.48
CA TYR A 64 -10.50 -8.83 -13.61
C TYR A 64 -9.83 -8.64 -14.97
N HIS A 65 -8.91 -7.68 -15.09
CA HIS A 65 -8.10 -7.53 -16.30
C HIS A 65 -7.25 -8.79 -16.53
N SER A 66 -6.59 -9.30 -15.50
CA SER A 66 -5.83 -10.56 -15.60
C SER A 66 -6.72 -11.75 -15.96
N MET A 67 -7.89 -11.87 -15.33
CA MET A 67 -8.86 -12.92 -15.62
C MET A 67 -9.41 -12.86 -17.04
N THR A 68 -9.44 -11.67 -17.66
CA THR A 68 -9.77 -11.52 -19.09
C THR A 68 -8.71 -12.18 -19.96
N SER A 69 -7.42 -12.02 -19.62
CA SER A 69 -6.32 -12.71 -20.28
C SER A 69 -6.37 -14.23 -20.06
N VAL A 70 -6.60 -14.68 -18.83
CA VAL A 70 -6.77 -16.11 -18.47
C VAL A 70 -7.91 -16.74 -19.28
N LYS A 71 -9.06 -16.06 -19.38
CA LYS A 71 -10.18 -16.49 -20.23
C LYS A 71 -9.76 -16.61 -21.70
N GLY A 72 -8.96 -15.69 -22.22
CA GLY A 72 -8.42 -15.76 -23.59
C GLY A 72 -7.53 -16.98 -23.82
N HIS A 73 -6.68 -17.34 -22.84
CA HIS A 73 -5.86 -18.56 -22.91
C HIS A 73 -6.72 -19.82 -22.92
N LEU A 74 -7.74 -19.89 -22.05
CA LEU A 74 -8.69 -21.00 -22.02
C LEU A 74 -9.48 -21.14 -23.33
N GLN A 75 -9.88 -20.03 -23.94
CA GLN A 75 -10.55 -20.05 -25.24
C GLN A 75 -9.63 -20.56 -26.35
N ARG A 76 -8.34 -20.21 -26.33
CA ARG A 76 -7.36 -20.75 -27.29
C ARG A 76 -7.19 -22.26 -27.14
N LEU A 77 -7.04 -22.75 -25.90
CA LEU A 77 -7.01 -24.17 -25.58
C LEU A 77 -8.24 -24.90 -26.15
N ARG A 78 -9.43 -24.37 -25.91
CA ARG A 78 -10.69 -24.99 -26.38
C ARG A 78 -10.85 -25.00 -27.91
N ARG A 79 -10.22 -24.08 -28.62
CA ARG A 79 -10.35 -23.94 -30.09
C ARG A 79 -9.35 -24.79 -30.87
N HIS A 80 -8.25 -25.19 -30.23
CA HIS A 80 -7.23 -26.01 -30.88
C HIS A 80 -7.71 -27.46 -30.97
N ARG A 81 -7.76 -27.99 -32.19
CA ARG A 81 -8.04 -29.38 -32.50
C ARG A 81 -6.94 -29.87 -33.45
N PRO A 82 -6.43 -31.11 -33.30
CA PRO A 82 -5.49 -31.65 -34.28
C PRO A 82 -6.17 -31.74 -35.66
N SER A 83 -5.39 -31.62 -36.74
CA SER A 83 -5.91 -31.86 -38.08
C SER A 83 -6.29 -33.33 -38.23
N GLU A 84 -7.36 -33.62 -38.97
CA GLU A 84 -7.80 -35.00 -39.23
C GLU A 84 -6.77 -35.78 -40.08
N GLU A 85 -5.91 -35.07 -40.81
CA GLU A 85 -4.84 -35.62 -41.63
C GLU A 85 -3.47 -35.68 -40.91
N SER A 86 -3.41 -35.35 -39.61
CA SER A 86 -2.15 -35.37 -38.87
C SER A 86 -1.60 -36.79 -38.68
N ASP A 87 -0.32 -36.97 -39.01
CA ASP A 87 0.44 -38.17 -38.67
C ASP A 87 0.78 -38.21 -37.16
N LEU A 88 1.42 -39.31 -36.72
CA LEU A 88 1.78 -39.50 -35.31
C LEU A 88 2.70 -38.38 -34.77
N LEU A 89 3.58 -37.83 -35.61
CA LEU A 89 4.46 -36.73 -35.23
C LEU A 89 3.66 -35.43 -35.02
N GLY A 90 2.75 -35.13 -35.95
CA GLY A 90 1.84 -33.98 -35.84
C GLY A 90 0.97 -34.04 -34.60
N LEU A 91 0.43 -35.22 -34.26
CA LEU A 91 -0.34 -35.42 -33.03
C LEU A 91 0.49 -35.21 -31.76
N ARG A 92 1.76 -35.65 -31.75
CA ARG A 92 2.67 -35.43 -30.63
C ARG A 92 2.96 -33.95 -30.42
N LEU A 93 3.31 -33.24 -31.50
CA LEU A 93 3.55 -31.78 -31.44
C LEU A 93 2.32 -31.01 -30.98
N PHE A 94 1.13 -31.42 -31.42
CA PHE A 94 -0.14 -30.88 -30.94
C PHE A 94 -0.30 -31.08 -29.42
N MET A 95 -0.05 -32.30 -28.93
CA MET A 95 -0.17 -32.62 -27.51
C MET A 95 0.82 -31.82 -26.67
N ASP A 96 2.08 -31.70 -27.12
CA ASP A 96 3.11 -30.91 -26.44
C ASP A 96 2.70 -29.44 -26.34
N GLU A 97 2.12 -28.87 -27.40
CA GLU A 97 1.60 -27.51 -27.41
C GLU A 97 0.37 -27.34 -26.49
N GLN A 98 -0.56 -28.30 -26.47
CA GLN A 98 -1.69 -28.28 -25.53
C GLN A 98 -1.24 -28.33 -24.07
N CYS A 99 -0.26 -29.18 -23.76
CA CYS A 99 0.36 -29.27 -22.44
C CYS A 99 1.00 -27.94 -22.03
N ARG A 100 1.73 -27.30 -22.95
CA ARG A 100 2.34 -25.98 -22.71
C ARG A 100 1.28 -24.91 -22.43
N LEU A 101 0.26 -24.82 -23.27
CA LEU A 101 -0.83 -23.85 -23.09
C LEU A 101 -1.63 -24.08 -21.80
N LEU A 102 -1.84 -25.34 -21.39
CA LEU A 102 -2.48 -25.69 -20.12
C LEU A 102 -1.63 -25.22 -18.93
N ARG A 103 -0.32 -25.45 -18.99
CA ARG A 103 0.60 -24.98 -17.95
C ARG A 103 0.58 -23.45 -17.84
N ASP A 104 0.77 -22.75 -18.96
CA ASP A 104 0.75 -21.28 -19.00
C ASP A 104 -0.59 -20.72 -18.45
N PHE A 105 -1.72 -21.34 -18.81
CA PHE A 105 -3.03 -20.99 -18.25
C PHE A 105 -3.07 -21.18 -16.72
N SER A 106 -2.59 -22.31 -16.22
CA SER A 106 -2.61 -22.63 -14.78
C SER A 106 -1.74 -21.67 -13.98
N GLU A 107 -0.54 -21.35 -14.47
CA GLU A 107 0.39 -20.40 -13.85
C GLU A 107 -0.22 -18.99 -13.78
N LEU A 108 -0.79 -18.49 -14.88
CA LEU A 108 -1.43 -17.17 -14.92
C LEU A 108 -2.65 -17.07 -13.98
N LEU A 109 -3.44 -18.15 -13.89
CA LEU A 109 -4.58 -18.21 -12.97
C LEU A 109 -4.11 -18.18 -11.51
N GLU A 110 -3.11 -18.99 -11.17
CA GLU A 110 -2.55 -19.05 -9.82
C GLU A 110 -1.92 -17.72 -9.41
N GLU A 111 -1.15 -17.08 -10.30
CA GLU A 111 -0.57 -15.76 -10.05
C GLU A 111 -1.65 -14.71 -9.79
N SER A 112 -2.70 -14.69 -10.63
CA SER A 112 -3.82 -13.74 -10.52
C SER A 112 -4.53 -13.84 -9.17
N VAL A 113 -4.83 -15.08 -8.74
CA VAL A 113 -5.51 -15.35 -7.46
C VAL A 113 -4.58 -15.04 -6.28
N SER A 114 -3.31 -15.45 -6.36
CA SER A 114 -2.32 -15.21 -5.31
C SER A 114 -2.08 -13.73 -5.09
N LYS A 115 -1.98 -12.94 -6.17
CA LYS A 115 -1.85 -11.48 -6.11
C LYS A 115 -3.05 -10.83 -5.45
N LEU A 116 -4.27 -11.18 -5.87
CA LEU A 116 -5.49 -10.64 -5.24
C LEU A 116 -5.54 -10.98 -3.74
N LYS A 117 -5.20 -12.22 -3.36
CA LYS A 117 -5.14 -12.63 -1.96
C LYS A 117 -4.15 -11.78 -1.16
N GLN A 118 -2.96 -11.53 -1.70
CA GLN A 118 -1.93 -10.70 -1.06
C GLN A 118 -2.39 -9.24 -0.93
N ASP A 119 -2.96 -8.67 -1.99
CA ASP A 119 -3.50 -7.30 -2.00
C ASP A 119 -4.59 -7.14 -0.94
N VAL A 120 -5.55 -8.07 -0.88
CA VAL A 120 -6.63 -8.07 0.12
C VAL A 120 -6.06 -8.19 1.54
N ALA A 121 -5.11 -9.10 1.78
CA ALA A 121 -4.48 -9.25 3.08
C ALA A 121 -3.76 -7.96 3.52
N ALA A 122 -3.08 -7.28 2.60
CA ALA A 122 -2.42 -6.01 2.86
C ALA A 122 -3.43 -4.88 3.15
N ILE A 123 -4.54 -4.82 2.40
CA ILE A 123 -5.61 -3.84 2.63
C ILE A 123 -6.27 -4.06 4.00
N VAL A 124 -6.58 -5.32 4.36
CA VAL A 124 -7.18 -5.67 5.65
C VAL A 124 -6.25 -5.31 6.81
N ARG A 125 -4.95 -5.62 6.70
CA ARG A 125 -3.94 -5.22 7.70
C ARG A 125 -3.92 -3.70 7.91
N ARG A 126 -3.83 -2.93 6.82
CA ARG A 126 -3.88 -1.46 6.88
C ARG A 126 -5.20 -0.92 7.44
N LYS A 127 -6.34 -1.54 7.09
CA LYS A 127 -7.65 -1.14 7.60
C LYS A 127 -7.71 -1.34 9.11
N ARG A 128 -7.20 -2.48 9.60
CA ARG A 128 -7.13 -2.81 11.03
C ARG A 128 -6.24 -1.84 11.81
N GLU A 129 -5.05 -1.52 11.27
CA GLU A 129 -4.14 -0.53 11.86
C GLU A 129 -4.81 0.85 12.00
N ARG A 130 -5.57 1.29 10.99
CA ARG A 130 -6.27 2.58 11.04
C ARG A 130 -7.47 2.60 11.98
N SER A 131 -8.19 1.48 12.11
CA SER A 131 -9.39 1.44 12.94
C SER A 131 -9.10 1.30 14.44
N GLY A 132 -7.85 1.02 14.84
CA GLY A 132 -7.45 1.00 16.26
C GLY A 132 -8.13 -0.07 17.12
N ILE A 133 -8.85 -1.02 16.51
CA ILE A 133 -9.74 -1.97 17.22
C ILE A 133 -8.93 -2.93 18.14
N TRP A 134 -7.59 -2.98 18.04
CA TRP A 134 -6.72 -3.90 18.78
C TRP A 134 -5.47 -3.19 19.36
N SER A 135 -5.64 -2.02 19.97
CA SER A 135 -4.63 -1.44 20.88
C SER A 135 -5.18 -1.36 22.29
#